data_AF-S5SZR6-F1
#
_entry.id   AF-S5SZR6-F1
#
_cell.length_a   1.000
_cell.length_b   1.000
_cell.length_c   1.000
_cell.angle_alpha   90.00
_cell.angle_beta   90.00
_cell.angle_gamma   90.00
#
_symmetry.space_group_name_H-M   'P 1'
#
loop_
_entity.id
_entity.type
_entity.pdbx_description
1 polymer ?
#
loop_
_entity_poly.entity_id
_entity_poly.type
_entity_poly.pdbx_seq_one_letter_code
_entity_poly.pdbx_strand_id
1 'polypeptide(L)'
;MTTTTEKDSDAAAQDAAPSEQSHEQTQKNNRDQRAAQEERERRRREAVAAHPYVALVTHASGIHPTTSRLITVDVVTFNEAGEIGEDFHAVLDPNTDPGPKHQHGHTREEIAAGQRFSQVLKTLDRLIDGRTLVVHRAPRTWGFVVSEARRAMNAAARANRSRSRGRGRSRRRQRVGHVPRPERIVDTLATARRQATPLTDTRIAAVAQRYGLPAPSPVASVERAQRPPQEVAREQTLLVRDLFFAVRDAGPVAQRSPKDLRADRFGLQRSHVRVDAVEVPRPRPNPGRYRPGHSLIRGMEVVVAPEVEIDPNTLIEACLREELVYSEKLTRETSLVVCNETTDLAGKAMHAARKDIPLMSDAAFLAAAERVKEQPGA
;
A
#
# COMPACT_ATOMS: atom_id res chain seq x y z
N MET A 1 34.88 83.28 -20.41
CA MET A 1 34.14 83.01 -21.65
C MET A 1 33.54 81.62 -21.52
N THR A 2 32.32 81.51 -21.01
CA THR A 2 31.08 81.32 -21.80
C THR A 2 31.00 79.98 -22.54
N THR A 3 29.95 79.24 -22.18
CA THR A 3 29.02 78.43 -22.99
C THR A 3 29.31 76.97 -23.37
N THR A 4 28.45 76.08 -22.82
CA THR A 4 27.78 74.88 -23.40
C THR A 4 28.64 73.66 -23.79
N THR A 5 28.22 72.39 -23.63
CA THR A 5 26.87 71.80 -23.65
C THR A 5 26.83 70.43 -22.95
N GLU A 6 25.71 70.13 -22.31
CA GLU A 6 25.31 68.83 -21.75
C GLU A 6 25.18 67.71 -22.78
N LYS A 7 25.39 66.46 -22.34
CA LYS A 7 24.90 65.26 -23.03
C LYS A 7 24.51 64.19 -22.01
N ASP A 8 23.33 64.36 -21.41
CA ASP A 8 22.60 63.27 -20.77
C ASP A 8 21.86 62.47 -21.85
N SER A 9 22.13 61.16 -21.93
CA SER A 9 21.31 60.22 -22.71
C SER A 9 20.69 59.21 -21.76
N ASP A 10 19.46 59.54 -21.38
CA ASP A 10 18.52 58.72 -20.62
C ASP A 10 18.01 57.57 -21.51
N ALA A 11 18.33 56.32 -21.16
CA ALA A 11 17.86 55.13 -21.84
C ALA A 11 16.62 54.60 -21.13
N ALA A 12 15.46 55.17 -21.46
CA ALA A 12 14.16 54.68 -21.02
C ALA A 12 13.89 53.29 -21.63
N ALA A 13 13.96 52.25 -20.79
CA ALA A 13 13.44 50.93 -21.10
C ALA A 13 11.91 51.00 -21.19
N GLN A 14 11.37 51.04 -22.40
CA GLN A 14 9.95 50.91 -22.66
C GLN A 14 9.51 49.47 -22.38
N ASP A 15 8.79 49.29 -21.27
CA ASP A 15 8.05 48.08 -20.95
C ASP A 15 6.82 48.03 -21.88
N ALA A 16 6.91 47.28 -22.98
CA ALA A 16 5.84 47.16 -23.96
C ALA A 16 4.66 46.37 -23.38
N ALA A 17 3.54 47.04 -23.15
CA ALA A 17 2.29 46.40 -22.74
C ALA A 17 1.88 45.32 -23.77
N PRO A 18 1.39 44.14 -23.33
CA PRO A 18 0.99 43.07 -24.25
C PRO A 18 -0.14 43.55 -25.16
N SER A 19 -0.03 43.34 -26.47
CA SER A 19 -1.06 43.73 -27.44
C SER A 19 -2.40 43.02 -27.17
N GLU A 20 -3.54 43.67 -27.45
CA GLU A 20 -4.89 43.09 -27.25
C GLU A 20 -5.03 41.71 -27.93
N GLN A 21 -4.43 41.54 -29.12
CA GLN A 21 -4.37 40.26 -29.85
C GLN A 21 -3.62 39.16 -29.07
N SER A 22 -2.55 39.52 -28.32
CA SER A 22 -1.82 38.57 -27.48
C SER A 22 -2.62 38.15 -26.24
N HIS A 23 -3.44 39.06 -25.71
CA HIS A 23 -4.37 38.78 -24.62
C HIS A 23 -5.52 37.87 -25.07
N GLU A 24 -6.15 38.14 -26.22
CA GLU A 24 -7.23 37.29 -26.77
C GLU A 24 -6.73 35.89 -27.14
N GLN A 25 -5.56 35.77 -27.76
CA GLN A 25 -4.95 34.48 -28.10
C GLN A 25 -4.63 33.66 -26.82
N THR A 26 -4.16 34.32 -25.76
CA THR A 26 -3.89 33.69 -24.47
C THR A 26 -5.18 33.22 -23.79
N GLN A 27 -6.24 34.04 -23.84
CA GLN A 27 -7.55 33.68 -23.29
C GLN A 27 -8.18 32.50 -24.05
N LYS A 28 -8.09 32.48 -25.38
CA LYS A 28 -8.55 31.37 -26.22
C LYS A 28 -7.79 30.08 -25.91
N ASN A 29 -6.45 30.13 -25.87
CA ASN A 29 -5.62 28.99 -25.48
C ASN A 29 -5.97 28.44 -24.10
N ASN A 30 -6.25 29.32 -23.13
CA ASN A 30 -6.67 28.90 -21.79
C ASN A 30 -8.06 28.24 -21.77
N ARG A 31 -9.01 28.74 -22.58
CA ARG A 31 -10.34 28.12 -22.74
C ARG A 31 -10.24 26.74 -23.37
N ASP A 32 -9.46 26.59 -24.44
CA ASP A 32 -9.26 25.32 -25.13
C ASP A 32 -8.59 24.29 -24.22
N GLN A 33 -7.60 24.71 -23.41
CA GLN A 33 -6.96 23.85 -22.41
C GLN A 33 -7.93 23.41 -21.30
N ARG A 34 -8.79 24.32 -20.82
CA ARG A 34 -9.82 23.98 -19.81
C ARG A 34 -10.85 23.01 -20.37
N ALA A 35 -11.37 23.25 -21.56
CA ALA A 35 -12.33 22.37 -22.22
C ALA A 35 -11.75 20.96 -22.44
N ALA A 36 -10.49 20.88 -22.91
CA ALA A 36 -9.80 19.60 -23.09
C ALA A 36 -9.54 18.88 -21.74
N GLN A 37 -9.31 19.63 -20.66
CA GLN A 37 -9.17 19.06 -19.32
C GLN A 37 -10.51 18.52 -18.80
N GLU A 38 -11.58 19.30 -18.92
CA GLU A 38 -12.94 18.91 -18.52
C GLU A 38 -13.42 17.67 -19.27
N GLU A 39 -13.16 17.59 -20.58
CA GLU A 39 -13.49 16.41 -21.38
C GLU A 39 -12.69 15.17 -20.91
N ARG A 40 -11.39 15.32 -20.62
CA ARG A 40 -10.57 14.24 -20.07
C ARG A 40 -11.06 13.78 -18.71
N GLU A 41 -11.46 14.71 -17.85
CA GLU A 41 -12.03 14.41 -16.53
C GLU A 41 -13.38 13.72 -16.66
N ARG A 42 -14.24 14.14 -17.60
CA ARG A 42 -15.52 13.48 -17.91
C ARG A 42 -15.31 12.05 -18.37
N ARG A 43 -14.47 11.82 -19.39
CA ARG A 43 -14.12 10.48 -19.88
C ARG A 43 -13.55 9.59 -18.78
N ARG A 44 -12.72 10.15 -17.89
CA ARG A 44 -12.20 9.43 -16.73
C ARG A 44 -13.32 9.04 -15.76
N ARG A 45 -14.25 9.93 -15.44
CA ARG A 45 -15.39 9.63 -14.56
C ARG A 45 -16.28 8.55 -15.17
N GLU A 46 -16.57 8.62 -16.46
CA GLU A 46 -17.32 7.58 -17.19
C GLU A 46 -16.60 6.23 -17.13
N ALA A 47 -15.28 6.20 -17.37
CA ALA A 47 -14.50 4.96 -17.29
C ALA A 47 -14.40 4.38 -15.87
N VAL A 48 -14.40 5.23 -14.84
CA VAL A 48 -14.46 4.80 -13.43
C VAL A 48 -15.85 4.29 -13.09
N ALA A 49 -16.92 4.96 -13.55
CA ALA A 49 -18.29 4.52 -13.32
C ALA A 49 -18.60 3.18 -14.01
N ALA A 50 -18.07 2.97 -15.23
CA ALA A 50 -18.23 1.72 -15.95
C ALA A 50 -17.46 0.54 -15.30
N HIS A 51 -16.27 0.81 -14.74
CA HIS A 51 -15.42 -0.19 -14.08
C HIS A 51 -14.92 0.36 -12.74
N PRO A 52 -15.74 0.33 -11.67
CA PRO A 52 -15.43 0.97 -10.39
C PRO A 52 -14.37 0.24 -9.56
N TYR A 53 -13.97 -0.97 -9.96
CA TYR A 53 -12.99 -1.78 -9.26
C TYR A 53 -11.68 -1.92 -10.02
N VAL A 54 -10.61 -2.16 -9.27
CA VAL A 54 -9.30 -2.50 -9.83
C VAL A 54 -8.61 -3.56 -8.99
N ALA A 55 -8.27 -4.70 -9.59
CA ALA A 55 -7.47 -5.75 -8.97
C ALA A 55 -5.99 -5.49 -9.29
N LEU A 56 -5.12 -5.68 -8.30
CA LEU A 56 -3.69 -5.42 -8.47
C LEU A 56 -2.85 -6.48 -7.75
N VAL A 57 -1.89 -7.05 -8.49
CA VAL A 57 -0.86 -7.95 -7.97
C VAL A 57 0.51 -7.36 -8.27
N THR A 58 1.42 -7.53 -7.32
CA THR A 58 2.81 -7.08 -7.45
C THR A 58 3.78 -8.14 -6.98
N HIS A 59 4.93 -8.22 -7.66
CA HIS A 59 6.09 -8.95 -7.17
C HIS A 59 7.23 -7.98 -6.88
N ALA A 60 8.01 -8.26 -5.84
CA ALA A 60 9.05 -7.38 -5.33
C ALA A 60 10.32 -8.17 -5.01
N SER A 61 11.46 -7.48 -4.93
CA SER A 61 12.76 -8.09 -4.61
C SER A 61 12.93 -8.54 -3.16
N GLY A 62 11.93 -8.28 -2.32
CA GLY A 62 11.91 -8.65 -0.91
C GLY A 62 10.61 -8.24 -0.22
N ILE A 63 10.63 -8.24 1.11
CA ILE A 63 9.42 -8.16 1.93
C ILE A 63 9.08 -6.75 2.45
N HIS A 64 10.05 -5.82 2.48
CA HIS A 64 9.87 -4.48 3.04
C HIS A 64 9.97 -3.38 1.97
N PRO A 65 8.94 -2.53 1.79
CA PRO A 65 8.96 -1.41 0.85
C PRO A 65 10.06 -0.35 1.07
N THR A 66 10.66 -0.25 2.26
CA THR A 66 11.77 0.68 2.53
C THR A 66 13.11 0.21 1.98
N THR A 67 13.36 -1.10 1.96
CA THR A 67 14.65 -1.69 1.58
C THR A 67 14.62 -2.47 0.27
N SER A 68 13.45 -2.88 -0.20
CA SER A 68 13.26 -3.66 -1.42
C SER A 68 12.57 -2.84 -2.51
N ARG A 69 12.48 -3.41 -3.72
CA ARG A 69 11.98 -2.73 -4.91
C ARG A 69 10.89 -3.53 -5.60
N LEU A 70 9.97 -2.83 -6.25
CA LEU A 70 8.94 -3.46 -7.07
C LEU A 70 9.55 -3.98 -8.38
N ILE A 71 9.22 -5.22 -8.76
CA ILE A 71 9.75 -5.91 -9.94
C ILE A 71 8.67 -6.08 -11.00
N THR A 72 7.44 -6.41 -10.61
CA THR A 72 6.31 -6.42 -11.55
C THR A 72 5.06 -5.82 -10.93
N VAL A 73 4.21 -5.29 -11.80
CA VAL A 73 2.86 -4.85 -11.47
C VAL A 73 1.91 -5.36 -12.56
N ASP A 74 0.84 -6.02 -12.14
CA ASP A 74 -0.26 -6.44 -13.01
C ASP A 74 -1.57 -5.88 -12.45
N VAL A 75 -2.39 -5.32 -13.33
CA VAL A 75 -3.58 -4.54 -12.99
C VAL A 75 -4.70 -4.90 -13.94
N VAL A 76 -5.92 -5.06 -13.41
CA VAL A 76 -7.15 -5.24 -14.20
C VAL A 76 -8.24 -4.38 -13.59
N THR A 77 -8.87 -3.51 -14.38
CA THR A 77 -10.12 -2.83 -13.98
C THR A 77 -11.32 -3.69 -14.31
N PHE A 78 -12.33 -3.66 -13.46
CA PHE A 78 -13.52 -4.50 -13.64
C PHE A 78 -14.79 -3.88 -13.05
N ASN A 79 -15.95 -4.40 -13.47
CA ASN A 79 -17.27 -3.98 -13.01
C ASN A 79 -17.94 -5.00 -12.10
N GLU A 80 -19.17 -4.73 -11.66
CA GLU A 80 -19.93 -5.63 -10.77
C GLU A 80 -20.25 -7.01 -11.37
N ALA A 81 -20.31 -7.11 -12.70
CA ALA A 81 -20.48 -8.38 -13.40
C ALA A 81 -19.16 -9.15 -13.57
N GLY A 82 -18.04 -8.59 -13.12
CA GLY A 82 -16.69 -9.16 -13.28
C GLY A 82 -16.09 -8.94 -14.67
N GLU A 83 -16.77 -8.18 -15.54
CA GLU A 83 -16.28 -7.84 -16.88
C GLU A 83 -15.06 -6.94 -16.76
N ILE A 84 -14.07 -7.21 -17.61
CA ILE A 84 -12.79 -6.51 -17.62
C ILE A 84 -12.89 -5.27 -18.50
N GLY A 85 -12.46 -4.12 -17.97
CA GLY A 85 -12.38 -2.88 -18.72
C GLY A 85 -11.02 -2.72 -19.40
N GLU A 86 -9.98 -2.51 -18.61
CA GLU A 86 -8.60 -2.37 -19.07
C GLU A 86 -7.68 -3.22 -18.21
N ASP A 87 -6.66 -3.79 -18.85
CA ASP A 87 -5.58 -4.48 -18.18
C ASP A 87 -4.22 -3.85 -18.48
N PHE A 88 -3.28 -4.04 -17.57
CA PHE A 88 -1.92 -3.52 -17.71
C PHE A 88 -0.93 -4.41 -16.98
N HIS A 89 0.18 -4.72 -17.64
CA HIS A 89 1.31 -5.43 -17.07
C HIS A 89 2.60 -4.67 -17.32
N ALA A 90 3.49 -4.63 -16.33
CA ALA A 90 4.85 -4.13 -16.53
C ALA A 90 5.88 -4.89 -15.69
N VAL A 91 6.99 -5.22 -16.34
CA VAL A 91 8.27 -5.57 -15.69
C VAL A 91 9.02 -4.27 -15.43
N LEU A 92 9.53 -4.12 -14.20
CA LEU A 92 10.12 -2.91 -13.69
C LEU A 92 11.60 -3.10 -13.42
N ASP A 93 12.44 -2.26 -14.01
CA ASP A 93 13.88 -2.21 -13.72
C ASP A 93 14.12 -1.38 -12.44
N PRO A 94 14.50 -2.01 -11.30
CA PRO A 94 14.76 -1.29 -10.07
C PRO A 94 16.15 -0.64 -10.03
N ASN A 95 17.04 -0.87 -11.02
CA ASN A 95 18.45 -0.46 -11.01
C ASN A 95 19.27 -1.03 -9.84
N THR A 96 18.87 -2.17 -9.33
CA THR A 96 19.51 -2.84 -8.19
C THR A 96 19.19 -4.33 -8.25
N ASP A 97 19.64 -5.09 -7.26
CA ASP A 97 19.37 -6.52 -7.19
C ASP A 97 17.84 -6.80 -7.19
N PRO A 98 17.30 -7.51 -8.20
CA PRO A 98 15.89 -7.87 -8.25
C PRO A 98 15.51 -8.95 -7.23
N GLY A 99 16.48 -9.50 -6.50
CA GLY A 99 16.26 -10.56 -5.54
C GLY A 99 16.08 -11.93 -6.21
N PRO A 100 15.51 -12.91 -5.48
CA PRO A 100 15.41 -14.28 -5.98
C PRO A 100 14.40 -14.44 -7.12
N LYS A 101 14.81 -15.03 -8.24
CA LYS A 101 13.95 -15.27 -9.43
C LYS A 101 12.62 -15.92 -9.09
N HIS A 102 12.58 -16.88 -8.17
CA HIS A 102 11.35 -17.59 -7.82
C HIS A 102 10.27 -16.68 -7.19
N GLN A 103 10.60 -15.45 -6.79
CA GLN A 103 9.62 -14.48 -6.28
C GLN A 103 8.85 -13.75 -7.37
N HIS A 104 9.40 -13.66 -8.60
CA HIS A 104 8.84 -12.85 -9.69
C HIS A 104 8.88 -13.53 -11.07
N GLY A 105 9.54 -14.68 -11.22
CA GLY A 105 9.62 -15.46 -12.45
C GLY A 105 10.62 -14.97 -13.50
N HIS A 106 10.93 -13.66 -13.53
CA HIS A 106 11.80 -13.05 -14.54
C HIS A 106 13.31 -13.30 -14.38
N THR A 107 14.06 -13.28 -15.48
CA THR A 107 15.54 -13.25 -15.45
C THR A 107 16.06 -11.85 -15.11
N ARG A 108 17.36 -11.74 -14.79
CA ARG A 108 17.97 -10.43 -14.51
C ARG A 108 17.99 -9.55 -15.76
N GLU A 109 18.16 -10.16 -16.93
CA GLU A 109 18.21 -9.49 -18.23
C GLU A 109 16.84 -8.93 -18.61
N GLU A 110 15.76 -9.69 -18.43
CA GLU A 110 14.39 -9.23 -18.64
C GLU A 110 14.05 -8.03 -17.74
N ILE A 111 14.49 -8.08 -16.47
CA ILE A 111 14.27 -7.00 -15.52
C ILE A 111 15.06 -5.76 -15.90
N ALA A 112 16.33 -5.92 -16.31
CA ALA A 112 17.16 -4.80 -16.75
C ALA A 112 16.61 -4.14 -18.03
N ALA A 113 15.94 -4.91 -18.89
CA ALA A 113 15.23 -4.40 -20.07
C ALA A 113 13.85 -3.81 -19.74
N GLY A 114 13.38 -3.94 -18.49
CA GLY A 114 12.08 -3.46 -18.03
C GLY A 114 11.96 -1.93 -17.94
N GLN A 115 10.77 -1.47 -17.60
CA GLN A 115 10.47 -0.04 -17.47
C GLN A 115 10.90 0.50 -16.10
N ARG A 116 11.28 1.77 -16.02
CA ARG A 116 11.36 2.47 -14.74
C ARG A 116 9.96 2.71 -14.19
N PHE A 117 9.80 2.65 -12.86
CA PHE A 117 8.52 2.94 -12.22
C PHE A 117 7.95 4.32 -12.60
N SER A 118 8.82 5.32 -12.81
CA SER A 118 8.42 6.66 -13.24
C SER A 118 7.76 6.73 -14.63
N GLN A 119 7.97 5.72 -15.48
CA GLN A 119 7.34 5.63 -16.81
C GLN A 119 5.92 5.08 -16.70
N VAL A 120 5.66 4.17 -15.76
CA VAL A 120 4.34 3.52 -15.60
C VAL A 120 3.42 4.26 -14.63
N LEU A 121 3.95 5.15 -13.78
CA LEU A 121 3.18 5.76 -12.70
C LEU A 121 1.93 6.52 -13.17
N LYS A 122 1.97 7.25 -14.28
CA LYS A 122 0.75 7.90 -14.83
C LYS A 122 -0.32 6.89 -15.28
N THR A 123 0.10 5.73 -15.76
CA THR A 123 -0.82 4.65 -16.13
C THR A 123 -1.47 4.09 -14.88
N LEU A 124 -0.69 3.86 -13.81
CA LEU A 124 -1.22 3.43 -12.51
C LEU A 124 -2.17 4.47 -11.89
N ASP A 125 -1.82 5.76 -11.94
CA ASP A 125 -2.71 6.86 -11.51
C ASP A 125 -4.07 6.75 -12.24
N ARG A 126 -4.06 6.63 -13.57
CA ARG A 126 -5.27 6.55 -14.40
C ARG A 126 -6.12 5.30 -14.10
N LEU A 127 -5.48 4.15 -13.89
CA LEU A 127 -6.16 2.88 -13.63
C LEU A 127 -6.68 2.78 -12.20
N ILE A 128 -6.00 3.36 -11.22
CA ILE A 128 -6.34 3.17 -9.79
C ILE A 128 -7.18 4.31 -9.23
N ASP A 129 -6.95 5.55 -9.68
CA ASP A 129 -7.58 6.69 -9.03
C ASP A 129 -9.12 6.63 -9.11
N GLY A 130 -9.78 6.89 -7.98
CA GLY A 130 -11.23 6.92 -7.88
C GLY A 130 -11.91 5.56 -7.92
N ARG A 131 -11.15 4.46 -8.02
CA ARG A 131 -11.68 3.09 -7.95
C ARG A 131 -11.51 2.48 -6.57
N THR A 132 -12.26 1.43 -6.29
CA THR A 132 -11.97 0.54 -5.16
C THR A 132 -10.83 -0.41 -5.55
N LEU A 133 -9.69 -0.26 -4.89
CA LEU A 133 -8.51 -1.10 -5.09
C LEU A 133 -8.67 -2.41 -4.33
N VAL A 134 -8.63 -3.53 -5.05
CA VAL A 134 -8.69 -4.88 -4.51
C VAL A 134 -7.31 -5.52 -4.59
N VAL A 135 -6.78 -5.91 -3.44
CA VAL A 135 -5.46 -6.54 -3.32
C VAL A 135 -5.50 -7.69 -2.34
N HIS A 136 -4.45 -8.51 -2.37
CA HIS A 136 -4.21 -9.54 -1.38
C HIS A 136 -2.99 -9.15 -0.56
N ARG A 137 -3.12 -9.00 0.77
CA ARG A 137 -2.09 -8.44 1.68
C ARG A 137 -1.83 -6.96 1.44
N ALA A 138 -2.87 -6.15 1.60
CA ALA A 138 -2.87 -4.71 1.34
C ALA A 138 -1.70 -3.96 1.98
N PRO A 139 -1.30 -4.18 3.26
CA PRO A 139 -0.20 -3.44 3.86
C PRO A 139 1.11 -3.51 3.07
N ARG A 140 1.41 -4.67 2.47
CA ARG A 140 2.64 -4.86 1.69
C ARG A 140 2.46 -4.35 0.27
N THR A 141 1.43 -4.82 -0.45
CA THR A 141 1.19 -4.49 -1.85
C THR A 141 1.03 -2.98 -2.04
N TRP A 142 0.17 -2.35 -1.22
CA TRP A 142 -0.01 -0.90 -1.24
C TRP A 142 1.23 -0.15 -0.77
N GLY A 143 1.96 -0.69 0.21
CA GLY A 143 3.25 -0.13 0.67
C GLY A 143 4.29 -0.02 -0.43
N PHE A 144 4.42 -1.03 -1.29
CA PHE A 144 5.31 -0.96 -2.45
C PHE A 144 4.88 0.11 -3.45
N VAL A 145 3.60 0.17 -3.80
CA VAL A 145 3.08 1.19 -4.74
C VAL A 145 3.33 2.60 -4.22
N VAL A 146 3.02 2.86 -2.94
CA VAL A 146 3.25 4.17 -2.30
C VAL A 146 4.75 4.50 -2.25
N SER A 147 5.61 3.54 -1.86
CA SER A 147 7.06 3.73 -1.77
C SER A 147 7.68 4.07 -3.12
N GLU A 148 7.37 3.30 -4.16
CA GLU A 148 7.90 3.54 -5.51
C GLU A 148 7.37 4.85 -6.12
N ALA A 149 6.10 5.19 -5.91
CA ALA A 149 5.53 6.47 -6.36
C ALA A 149 6.24 7.66 -5.69
N ARG A 150 6.46 7.60 -4.37
CA ARG A 150 7.24 8.60 -3.63
C ARG A 150 8.67 8.70 -4.12
N ARG A 151 9.35 7.57 -4.39
CA ARG A 151 10.71 7.55 -4.95
C ARG A 151 10.76 8.20 -6.34
N ALA A 152 9.84 7.85 -7.22
CA ALA A 152 9.76 8.41 -8.57
C ALA A 152 9.50 9.92 -8.55
N MET A 153 8.55 10.39 -7.75
CA MET A 153 8.26 11.82 -7.59
C MET A 153 9.45 12.57 -7.00
N ASN A 154 10.09 12.03 -5.95
CA ASN A 154 11.26 12.66 -5.33
C ASN A 154 12.45 12.74 -6.29
N ALA A 155 12.66 11.72 -7.12
CA ALA A 155 13.69 11.73 -8.16
C ALA A 155 13.40 12.80 -9.23
N ALA A 156 12.17 12.88 -9.73
CA ALA A 156 11.76 13.90 -10.69
C ALA A 156 11.89 15.32 -10.12
N ALA A 157 11.48 15.54 -8.87
CA ALA A 157 11.62 16.81 -8.17
C ALA A 157 13.10 17.22 -8.01
N ARG A 158 13.97 16.28 -7.59
CA ARG A 158 15.43 16.51 -7.52
C ARG A 158 16.01 16.89 -8.88
N ALA A 159 15.65 16.16 -9.93
CA ALA A 159 16.13 16.42 -11.28
C ALA A 159 15.63 17.77 -11.85
N ASN A 160 14.41 18.20 -11.50
CA ASN A 160 13.91 19.52 -11.88
C ASN A 160 14.61 20.66 -11.12
N ARG A 161 14.98 20.46 -9.84
CA ARG A 161 15.72 21.46 -9.05
C ARG A 161 17.16 21.65 -9.52
N SER A 162 17.89 20.57 -9.82
CA SER A 162 19.27 20.67 -10.32
C SER A 162 19.34 21.41 -11.66
N ARG A 163 18.35 21.21 -12.53
CA ARG A 163 18.23 21.90 -13.82
C ARG A 163 17.95 23.40 -13.71
N SER A 164 17.25 23.84 -12.66
CA SER A 164 16.98 25.26 -12.44
C SER A 164 18.22 26.07 -12.03
N ARG A 165 19.30 25.40 -11.60
CA ARG A 165 20.56 26.04 -11.17
C ARG A 165 21.60 26.13 -12.30
N GLY A 166 21.42 25.39 -13.40
CA GLY A 166 22.30 25.49 -14.57
C GLY A 166 21.81 26.57 -15.53
N ARG A 167 22.68 27.53 -15.87
CA ARG A 167 22.49 28.46 -17.01
C ARG A 167 22.45 27.65 -18.31
N GLY A 168 21.31 27.06 -18.66
CA GLY A 168 21.21 26.24 -19.87
C GLY A 168 19.77 25.87 -20.22
N ARG A 169 19.26 26.52 -21.28
CA ARG A 169 18.07 26.23 -22.11
C ARG A 169 16.91 25.43 -21.47
N SER A 170 15.76 26.11 -21.38
CA SER A 170 14.39 25.62 -21.21
C SER A 170 14.14 24.18 -21.67
N ARG A 171 14.43 23.19 -20.81
CA ARG A 171 13.98 21.79 -21.00
C ARG A 171 12.73 21.56 -20.16
N ARG A 172 11.72 20.93 -20.78
CA ARG A 172 10.40 20.67 -20.18
C ARG A 172 10.53 19.92 -18.85
N ARG A 173 9.87 20.42 -17.79
CA ARG A 173 9.86 19.80 -16.45
C ARG A 173 9.42 18.34 -16.54
N GLN A 174 10.14 17.45 -15.85
CA GLN A 174 9.78 16.04 -15.77
C GLN A 174 8.56 15.90 -14.84
N ARG A 175 7.43 15.42 -15.40
CA ARG A 175 6.18 15.12 -14.66
C ARG A 175 5.93 13.62 -14.73
N VAL A 176 5.98 12.94 -13.59
CA VAL A 176 5.93 11.46 -13.50
C VAL A 176 4.61 10.89 -12.97
N GLY A 177 3.67 11.73 -12.51
CA GLY A 177 2.41 11.28 -11.89
C GLY A 177 2.37 11.64 -10.40
N HIS A 178 1.58 10.91 -9.62
CA HIS A 178 1.43 11.10 -8.19
C HIS A 178 1.39 9.76 -7.43
N VAL A 179 1.16 9.75 -6.11
CA VAL A 179 0.76 8.49 -5.46
C VAL A 179 -0.68 8.21 -5.89
N PRO A 180 -1.01 7.02 -6.44
CA PRO A 180 -2.37 6.72 -6.87
C PRO A 180 -3.38 6.93 -5.74
N ARG A 181 -4.61 7.29 -6.09
CA ARG A 181 -5.66 7.71 -5.14
C ARG A 181 -6.91 6.85 -5.27
N PRO A 182 -6.86 5.56 -4.88
CA PRO A 182 -8.08 4.76 -4.83
C PRO A 182 -9.07 5.36 -3.81
N GLU A 183 -10.35 5.10 -3.99
CA GLU A 183 -11.39 5.53 -3.05
C GLU A 183 -11.33 4.69 -1.76
N ARG A 184 -11.19 3.38 -1.92
CA ARG A 184 -11.07 2.38 -0.85
C ARG A 184 -10.06 1.31 -1.23
N ILE A 185 -9.48 0.64 -0.24
CA ILE A 185 -8.60 -0.51 -0.42
C ILE A 185 -9.20 -1.72 0.29
N VAL A 186 -9.51 -2.77 -0.46
CA VAL A 186 -10.01 -4.06 0.04
C VAL A 186 -8.83 -5.03 0.14
N ASP A 187 -8.74 -5.75 1.26
CA ASP A 187 -7.76 -6.82 1.47
C ASP A 187 -8.46 -8.18 1.57
N THR A 188 -8.33 -8.99 0.53
CA THR A 188 -8.94 -10.32 0.44
C THR A 188 -8.42 -11.28 1.52
N LEU A 189 -7.15 -11.19 1.94
CA LEU A 189 -6.62 -12.05 3.00
C LEU A 189 -7.12 -11.62 4.38
N ALA A 190 -7.14 -10.32 4.64
CA ALA A 190 -7.67 -9.81 5.91
C ALA A 190 -9.17 -10.11 6.03
N THR A 191 -9.89 -10.07 4.91
CA THR A 191 -11.31 -10.47 4.86
C THR A 191 -11.48 -11.92 5.24
N ALA A 192 -10.73 -12.84 4.60
CA ALA A 192 -10.84 -14.26 4.88
C ALA A 192 -10.56 -14.62 6.35
N ARG A 193 -9.58 -13.94 6.97
CA ARG A 193 -9.30 -14.09 8.41
C ARG A 193 -10.45 -13.61 9.30
N ARG A 194 -11.05 -12.46 8.98
CA ARG A 194 -12.20 -11.92 9.72
C ARG A 194 -13.48 -12.74 9.56
N GLN A 195 -13.57 -13.51 8.49
CA GLN A 195 -14.67 -14.46 8.25
C GLN A 195 -14.38 -15.84 8.87
N ALA A 196 -13.41 -15.93 9.80
CA ALA A 196 -13.01 -17.17 10.49
C ALA A 196 -12.72 -18.34 9.54
N THR A 197 -12.28 -18.05 8.30
CA THR A 197 -11.97 -19.09 7.33
C THR A 197 -10.68 -19.79 7.75
N PRO A 198 -10.64 -21.12 7.91
CA PRO A 198 -9.39 -21.82 8.25
C PRO A 198 -8.37 -21.74 7.11
N LEU A 199 -7.22 -21.10 7.35
CA LEU A 199 -6.19 -20.85 6.33
C LEU A 199 -4.87 -21.53 6.67
N THR A 200 -4.64 -22.71 6.10
CA THR A 200 -3.34 -23.40 6.17
C THR A 200 -2.28 -22.79 5.24
N ASP A 201 -2.72 -22.12 4.18
CA ASP A 201 -1.87 -21.38 3.25
C ASP A 201 -2.54 -20.06 2.90
N THR A 202 -1.79 -18.97 3.03
CA THR A 202 -2.28 -17.60 2.87
C THR A 202 -1.94 -17.02 1.51
N ARG A 203 -1.55 -17.83 0.52
CA ARG A 203 -1.35 -17.39 -0.87
C ARG A 203 -2.70 -17.28 -1.60
N ILE A 204 -2.77 -16.39 -2.59
CA ILE A 204 -4.00 -16.05 -3.34
C ILE A 204 -4.76 -17.31 -3.77
N ALA A 205 -4.09 -18.25 -4.44
CA ALA A 205 -4.72 -19.46 -4.96
C ALA A 205 -5.25 -20.39 -3.84
N ALA A 206 -4.53 -20.51 -2.72
CA ALA A 206 -4.98 -21.31 -1.59
C ALA A 206 -6.24 -20.72 -0.94
N VAL A 207 -6.26 -19.40 -0.76
CA VAL A 207 -7.44 -18.71 -0.23
C VAL A 207 -8.60 -18.81 -1.22
N ALA A 208 -8.36 -18.64 -2.52
CA ALA A 208 -9.38 -18.84 -3.55
C ALA A 208 -10.02 -20.24 -3.50
N GLN A 209 -9.21 -21.30 -3.34
CA GLN A 209 -9.74 -22.67 -3.17
C GLN A 209 -10.63 -22.82 -1.93
N ARG A 210 -10.31 -22.12 -0.82
CA ARG A 210 -11.16 -22.13 0.39
C ARG A 210 -12.53 -21.49 0.17
N TYR A 211 -12.64 -20.58 -0.80
CA TYR A 211 -13.89 -19.96 -1.22
C TYR A 211 -14.54 -20.70 -2.41
N GLY A 212 -14.09 -21.92 -2.73
CA GLY A 212 -14.68 -22.75 -3.78
C GLY A 212 -14.34 -22.32 -5.21
N LEU A 213 -13.38 -21.40 -5.38
CA LEU A 213 -12.98 -20.94 -6.71
C LEU A 213 -12.04 -21.93 -7.40
N PRO A 214 -12.14 -22.09 -8.73
CA PRO A 214 -11.20 -22.87 -9.50
C PRO A 214 -9.84 -22.16 -9.54
N ALA A 215 -8.90 -22.60 -8.70
CA ALA A 215 -7.57 -22.03 -8.61
C ALA A 215 -6.50 -23.12 -8.64
N PRO A 216 -5.34 -22.85 -9.28
CA PRO A 216 -4.25 -23.82 -9.37
C PRO A 216 -3.70 -24.14 -7.98
N SER A 217 -3.03 -25.28 -7.85
CA SER A 217 -2.34 -25.61 -6.60
C SER A 217 -1.37 -24.49 -6.21
N PRO A 218 -1.39 -24.04 -4.95
CA PRO A 218 -0.42 -23.05 -4.48
C PRO A 218 0.98 -23.66 -4.36
N VAL A 219 1.11 -24.98 -4.29
CA VAL A 219 2.40 -25.69 -4.13
C VAL A 219 3.31 -25.40 -5.33
N ALA A 220 4.59 -25.18 -5.06
CA ALA A 220 5.57 -24.95 -6.10
C ALA A 220 5.70 -26.20 -6.99
N SER A 221 5.69 -26.01 -8.31
CA SER A 221 5.87 -27.07 -9.28
C SER A 221 6.81 -26.63 -10.40
N VAL A 222 7.48 -27.60 -11.05
CA VAL A 222 8.34 -27.36 -12.21
C VAL A 222 7.53 -26.79 -13.37
N GLU A 223 6.32 -27.32 -13.59
CA GLU A 223 5.38 -26.84 -14.58
C GLU A 223 5.06 -25.35 -14.38
N ARG A 224 4.70 -24.93 -13.16
CA ARG A 224 4.46 -23.52 -12.86
C ARG A 224 5.71 -22.66 -13.05
N ALA A 225 6.89 -23.20 -12.73
CA ALA A 225 8.15 -22.48 -12.91
C ALA A 225 8.55 -22.27 -14.37
N GLN A 226 8.01 -23.07 -15.30
CA GLN A 226 8.24 -22.95 -16.75
C GLN A 226 7.22 -22.04 -17.45
N ARG A 227 6.11 -21.67 -16.78
CA ARG A 227 5.11 -20.77 -17.36
C ARG A 227 5.64 -19.35 -17.53
N PRO A 228 5.20 -18.61 -18.58
CA PRO A 228 5.54 -17.21 -18.73
C PRO A 228 5.14 -16.39 -17.48
N PRO A 229 6.07 -15.62 -16.87
CA PRO A 229 5.78 -14.91 -15.62
C PRO A 229 4.61 -13.91 -15.71
N GLN A 230 4.41 -13.30 -16.88
CA GLN A 230 3.29 -12.39 -17.13
C GLN A 230 1.94 -13.12 -17.05
N GLU A 231 1.83 -14.32 -17.63
CA GLU A 231 0.60 -15.11 -17.56
C GLU A 231 0.28 -15.52 -16.11
N VAL A 232 1.31 -15.90 -15.35
CA VAL A 232 1.17 -16.23 -13.93
C VAL A 232 0.71 -15.01 -13.13
N ALA A 233 1.26 -13.83 -13.40
CA ALA A 233 0.83 -12.59 -12.76
C ALA A 233 -0.62 -12.24 -13.10
N ARG A 234 -1.01 -12.39 -14.38
CA ARG A 234 -2.39 -12.15 -14.83
C ARG A 234 -3.38 -13.11 -14.19
N GLU A 235 -3.07 -14.40 -14.15
CA GLU A 235 -3.88 -15.43 -13.46
C GLU A 235 -4.09 -15.06 -11.99
N GLN A 236 -3.05 -14.59 -11.29
CA GLN A 236 -3.17 -14.14 -9.91
C GLN A 236 -4.05 -12.89 -9.77
N THR A 237 -3.95 -11.91 -10.67
CA THR A 237 -4.79 -10.71 -10.65
C THR A 237 -6.26 -11.04 -10.87
N LEU A 238 -6.56 -11.94 -11.82
CA LEU A 238 -7.92 -12.42 -12.05
C LEU A 238 -8.45 -13.22 -10.87
N LEU A 239 -7.62 -14.06 -10.23
CA LEU A 239 -8.00 -14.73 -8.98
C LEU A 239 -8.27 -13.75 -7.85
N VAL A 240 -7.55 -12.62 -7.74
CA VAL A 240 -7.85 -11.58 -6.75
C VAL A 240 -9.21 -10.92 -7.04
N ARG A 241 -9.54 -10.68 -8.32
CA ARG A 241 -10.87 -10.21 -8.74
C ARG A 241 -11.96 -11.22 -8.33
N ASP A 242 -11.80 -12.49 -8.68
CA ASP A 242 -12.81 -13.51 -8.41
C ASP A 242 -12.97 -13.77 -6.91
N LEU A 243 -11.85 -13.80 -6.18
CA LEU A 243 -11.85 -13.90 -4.73
C LEU A 243 -12.56 -12.72 -4.08
N PHE A 244 -12.46 -11.50 -4.63
CA PHE A 244 -13.19 -10.35 -4.10
C PHE A 244 -14.70 -10.54 -4.13
N PHE A 245 -15.25 -11.07 -5.23
CA PHE A 245 -16.67 -11.42 -5.28
C PHE A 245 -17.01 -12.51 -4.27
N ALA A 246 -16.24 -13.59 -4.25
CA ALA A 246 -16.51 -14.71 -3.35
C ALA A 246 -16.46 -14.33 -1.86
N VAL A 247 -15.47 -13.53 -1.42
CA VAL A 247 -15.40 -13.07 -0.02
C VAL A 247 -16.48 -12.06 0.31
N ARG A 248 -16.93 -11.25 -0.65
CA ARG A 248 -18.01 -10.27 -0.46
C ARG A 248 -19.35 -10.98 -0.30
N ASP A 249 -19.59 -12.01 -1.10
CA ASP A 249 -20.83 -12.79 -1.05
C ASP A 249 -20.90 -13.62 0.25
N ALA A 250 -19.76 -14.03 0.80
CA ALA A 250 -19.67 -14.73 2.08
C ALA A 250 -19.89 -13.81 3.30
N GLY A 251 -19.68 -12.49 3.18
CA GLY A 251 -19.89 -11.57 4.29
C GLY A 251 -19.13 -10.24 4.18
N PRO A 252 -19.04 -9.49 5.29
CA PRO A 252 -18.36 -8.20 5.32
C PRO A 252 -16.91 -8.28 4.85
N VAL A 253 -16.50 -7.31 4.04
CA VAL A 253 -15.12 -7.22 3.50
C VAL A 253 -14.24 -6.31 4.34
N ALA A 254 -12.99 -6.73 4.57
CA ALA A 254 -11.98 -5.92 5.20
C ALA A 254 -11.51 -4.82 4.24
N GLN A 255 -11.90 -3.58 4.51
CA GLN A 255 -11.55 -2.42 3.69
C GLN A 255 -11.06 -1.24 4.51
N ARG A 256 -10.23 -0.37 3.92
CA ARG A 256 -9.73 0.86 4.55
C ARG A 256 -9.68 2.01 3.54
N SER A 257 -9.86 3.23 4.03
CA SER A 257 -9.56 4.44 3.26
C SER A 257 -8.03 4.65 3.23
N PRO A 258 -7.44 5.02 2.07
CA PRO A 258 -6.02 5.33 2.00
C PRO A 258 -5.57 6.48 2.91
N LYS A 259 -6.50 7.37 3.31
CA LYS A 259 -6.21 8.51 4.20
C LYS A 259 -5.92 8.07 5.64
N ASP A 260 -6.46 6.92 6.03
CA ASP A 260 -6.31 6.36 7.37
C ASP A 260 -5.04 5.52 7.50
N LEU A 261 -4.23 5.47 6.45
CA LEU A 261 -3.02 4.67 6.36
C LEU A 261 -1.78 5.55 6.34
N ARG A 262 -0.74 5.08 7.04
CA ARG A 262 0.63 5.59 6.91
C ARG A 262 1.64 4.46 6.84
N ALA A 263 2.82 4.79 6.34
CA ALA A 263 3.95 3.87 6.33
C ALA A 263 4.44 3.63 7.76
N ASP A 264 4.63 2.36 8.13
CA ASP A 264 5.48 2.00 9.27
C ASP A 264 6.97 2.13 8.92
N ARG A 265 7.87 1.79 9.87
CA ARG A 265 9.33 1.82 9.66
C ARG A 265 9.83 0.94 8.50
N PHE A 266 9.03 -0.03 8.05
CA PHE A 266 9.34 -0.92 6.92
C PHE A 266 8.66 -0.47 5.63
N GLY A 267 7.83 0.57 5.68
CA GLY A 267 7.09 1.10 4.54
C GLY A 267 5.76 0.38 4.28
N LEU A 268 5.35 -0.55 5.16
CA LEU A 268 4.05 -1.19 5.07
C LEU A 268 2.97 -0.16 5.41
N GLN A 269 1.89 -0.13 4.64
CA GLN A 269 0.77 0.78 4.91
C GLN A 269 -0.11 0.18 6.00
N ARG A 270 -0.11 0.83 7.17
CA ARG A 270 -0.84 0.43 8.37
C ARG A 270 -1.72 1.58 8.82
N SER A 271 -2.76 1.29 9.59
CA SER A 271 -3.58 2.33 10.21
C SER A 271 -2.77 3.18 11.17
N HIS A 272 -3.11 4.47 11.29
CA HIS A 272 -2.47 5.38 12.25
C HIS A 272 -2.42 4.79 13.66
N VAL A 273 -3.56 4.34 14.20
CA VAL A 273 -3.69 3.64 15.49
C VAL A 273 -2.58 2.61 15.73
N ARG A 274 -2.32 1.76 14.73
CA ARG A 274 -1.35 0.67 14.84
C ARG A 274 0.08 1.16 14.81
N VAL A 275 0.38 2.22 14.05
CA VAL A 275 1.73 2.80 14.01
C VAL A 275 1.98 3.63 15.27
N ASP A 276 1.01 4.46 15.66
CA ASP A 276 1.05 5.25 16.89
C ASP A 276 1.29 4.34 18.10
N ALA A 277 0.50 3.27 18.24
CA ALA A 277 0.62 2.34 19.37
C ALA A 277 2.01 1.68 19.51
N VAL A 278 2.76 1.50 18.43
CA VAL A 278 4.13 0.97 18.47
C VAL A 278 5.14 2.01 18.93
N GLU A 279 4.85 3.29 18.69
CA GLU A 279 5.70 4.44 18.99
C GLU A 279 5.44 5.01 20.39
N VAL A 280 4.35 4.60 21.05
CA VAL A 280 4.00 5.02 22.41
C VAL A 280 5.13 4.68 23.39
N PRO A 281 5.61 5.65 24.20
CA PRO A 281 6.56 5.39 25.28
C PRO A 281 6.03 4.35 26.26
N ARG A 282 6.94 3.59 26.88
CA ARG A 282 6.59 2.52 27.83
C ARG A 282 6.91 2.97 29.25
N PRO A 283 6.00 3.66 29.95
CA PRO A 283 6.28 4.24 31.26
C PRO A 283 6.41 3.17 32.36
N ARG A 284 5.70 2.04 32.20
CA ARG A 284 5.65 0.95 33.19
C ARG A 284 6.54 -0.22 32.74
N PRO A 285 7.27 -0.86 33.67
CA PRO A 285 7.99 -2.08 33.36
C PRO A 285 7.02 -3.23 33.12
N ASN A 286 7.37 -4.13 32.20
CA ASN A 286 6.54 -5.29 31.91
C ASN A 286 6.49 -6.24 33.14
N PRO A 287 5.30 -6.51 33.72
CA PRO A 287 5.14 -7.36 34.90
C PRO A 287 5.37 -8.87 34.60
N GLY A 288 5.66 -9.22 33.36
CA GLY A 288 5.94 -10.58 32.92
C GLY A 288 4.77 -11.21 32.18
N ARG A 289 4.80 -12.55 32.10
CA ARG A 289 3.85 -13.31 31.30
C ARG A 289 2.47 -13.36 31.93
N TYR A 290 1.45 -13.29 31.07
CA TYR A 290 0.10 -13.57 31.48
C TYR A 290 0.00 -15.00 32.03
N ARG A 291 -0.81 -15.19 33.07
CA ARG A 291 -1.12 -16.50 33.65
C ARG A 291 -2.61 -16.78 33.41
N PRO A 292 -2.97 -17.87 32.69
CA PRO A 292 -4.36 -18.23 32.49
C PRO A 292 -5.15 -18.26 33.82
N GLY A 293 -6.34 -17.67 33.82
CA GLY A 293 -7.19 -17.55 35.02
C GLY A 293 -6.94 -16.32 35.88
N HIS A 294 -5.88 -15.54 35.60
CA HIS A 294 -5.61 -14.26 36.29
C HIS A 294 -6.08 -13.06 35.46
N SER A 295 -6.11 -11.88 36.08
CA SER A 295 -6.33 -10.59 35.40
C SER A 295 -5.11 -10.20 34.56
N LEU A 296 -5.35 -9.44 33.48
CA LEU A 296 -4.29 -8.68 32.83
C LEU A 296 -3.77 -7.59 33.78
N ILE A 297 -2.48 -7.25 33.65
CA ILE A 297 -1.83 -6.25 34.50
C ILE A 297 -1.29 -5.14 33.60
N ARG A 298 -1.49 -3.88 33.99
CA ARG A 298 -0.94 -2.71 33.28
C ARG A 298 0.56 -2.88 33.01
N GLY A 299 1.01 -2.47 31.84
CA GLY A 299 2.40 -2.66 31.37
C GLY A 299 2.70 -4.01 30.70
N MET A 300 1.79 -4.99 30.73
CA MET A 300 1.97 -6.25 29.98
C MET A 300 2.14 -5.99 28.48
N GLU A 301 3.09 -6.68 27.85
CA GLU A 301 3.31 -6.61 26.40
C GLU A 301 2.38 -7.58 25.65
N VAL A 302 1.51 -7.03 24.81
CA VAL A 302 0.52 -7.75 24.01
C VAL A 302 0.89 -7.70 22.54
N VAL A 303 0.95 -8.86 21.90
CA VAL A 303 1.13 -8.99 20.46
C VAL A 303 -0.17 -9.46 19.84
N VAL A 304 -0.66 -8.74 18.83
CA VAL A 304 -1.83 -9.16 18.04
C VAL A 304 -1.38 -9.98 16.84
N ALA A 305 -1.81 -11.24 16.77
CA ALA A 305 -1.65 -12.11 15.62
C ALA A 305 -2.64 -11.71 14.51
N PRO A 306 -2.31 -11.98 13.24
CA PRO A 306 -3.26 -11.72 12.16
C PRO A 306 -4.44 -12.71 12.12
N GLU A 307 -4.33 -13.85 12.81
CA GLU A 307 -5.39 -14.86 13.02
C GLU A 307 -6.42 -14.41 14.08
N VAL A 308 -6.91 -13.17 13.95
CA VAL A 308 -8.02 -12.62 14.75
C VAL A 308 -9.22 -12.34 13.84
N GLU A 309 -10.42 -12.44 14.37
CA GLU A 309 -11.66 -12.35 13.59
C GLU A 309 -12.22 -10.93 13.53
N ILE A 310 -11.77 -10.06 14.44
CA ILE A 310 -12.15 -8.63 14.46
C ILE A 310 -11.10 -7.71 13.82
N ASP A 311 -11.43 -6.42 13.66
CA ASP A 311 -10.41 -5.44 13.25
C ASP A 311 -9.31 -5.36 14.33
N PRO A 312 -8.03 -5.57 13.98
CA PRO A 312 -6.92 -5.46 14.92
C PRO A 312 -6.84 -4.10 15.63
N ASN A 313 -7.40 -3.03 15.04
CA ASN A 313 -7.45 -1.71 15.69
C ASN A 313 -8.24 -1.77 16.99
N THR A 314 -9.33 -2.52 17.04
CA THR A 314 -10.15 -2.70 18.26
C THR A 314 -9.32 -3.26 19.41
N LEU A 315 -8.47 -4.24 19.11
CA LEU A 315 -7.58 -4.88 20.09
C LEU A 315 -6.45 -3.93 20.51
N ILE A 316 -5.88 -3.20 19.55
CA ILE A 316 -4.80 -2.24 19.81
C ILE A 316 -5.29 -1.07 20.66
N GLU A 317 -6.47 -0.52 20.35
CA GLU A 317 -7.11 0.55 21.12
C GLU A 317 -7.44 0.08 22.54
N ALA A 318 -7.89 -1.18 22.70
CA ALA A 318 -8.06 -1.77 24.02
C ALA A 318 -6.75 -1.87 24.80
N CYS A 319 -5.63 -2.23 24.15
CA CYS A 319 -4.31 -2.19 24.79
C CYS A 319 -3.98 -0.77 25.29
N LEU A 320 -4.12 0.24 24.43
CA LEU A 320 -3.77 1.61 24.76
C LEU A 320 -4.63 2.18 25.90
N ARG A 321 -5.95 1.95 25.85
CA ARG A 321 -6.89 2.39 26.87
C ARG A 321 -6.56 1.83 28.25
N GLU A 322 -6.10 0.59 28.31
CA GLU A 322 -5.82 -0.13 29.55
C GLU A 322 -4.33 -0.11 29.95
N GLU A 323 -3.54 0.79 29.36
CA GLU A 323 -2.11 0.92 29.62
C GLU A 323 -1.32 -0.41 29.44
N LEU A 324 -1.80 -1.26 28.53
CA LEU A 324 -1.06 -2.42 28.03
C LEU A 324 -0.16 -1.98 26.87
N VAL A 325 0.97 -2.65 26.70
CA VAL A 325 1.95 -2.31 25.66
C VAL A 325 1.67 -3.12 24.41
N TYR A 326 1.25 -2.47 23.33
CA TYR A 326 1.16 -3.12 22.03
C TYR A 326 2.55 -3.30 21.40
N SER A 327 2.81 -4.48 20.83
CA SER A 327 4.04 -4.78 20.10
C SER A 327 3.77 -5.51 18.79
N GLU A 328 4.48 -5.11 17.74
CA GLU A 328 4.44 -5.81 16.45
C GLU A 328 5.28 -7.09 16.46
N LYS A 329 6.39 -7.07 17.21
CA LYS A 329 7.39 -8.14 17.24
C LYS A 329 7.20 -8.99 18.47
N LEU A 330 7.06 -10.29 18.27
CA LEU A 330 7.03 -11.26 19.35
C LEU A 330 8.43 -11.55 19.89
N THR A 331 8.70 -11.14 21.12
CA THR A 331 9.96 -11.36 21.87
C THR A 331 9.74 -12.34 23.02
N ARG A 332 10.79 -12.66 23.81
CA ARG A 332 10.65 -13.47 25.04
C ARG A 332 9.95 -12.71 26.17
N GLU A 333 9.92 -11.38 26.10
CA GLU A 333 9.28 -10.48 27.05
C GLU A 333 7.77 -10.36 26.80
N THR A 334 7.29 -10.76 25.61
CA THR A 334 5.85 -10.78 25.29
C THR A 334 5.06 -11.48 26.39
N SER A 335 4.06 -10.78 26.93
CA SER A 335 3.21 -11.27 28.01
C SER A 335 2.08 -12.15 27.50
N LEU A 336 1.51 -11.78 26.35
CA LEU A 336 0.32 -12.39 25.77
C LEU A 336 0.31 -12.23 24.25
N VAL A 337 -0.19 -13.25 23.55
CA VAL A 337 -0.54 -13.12 22.12
C VAL A 337 -2.04 -13.26 21.95
N VAL A 338 -2.66 -12.28 21.29
CA VAL A 338 -4.08 -12.35 20.91
C VAL A 338 -4.21 -13.07 19.57
N CYS A 339 -4.89 -14.22 19.55
CA CYS A 339 -5.02 -15.14 18.43
C CYS A 339 -6.20 -16.08 18.64
N ASN A 340 -7.04 -16.27 17.62
CA ASN A 340 -8.20 -17.15 17.66
C ASN A 340 -7.85 -18.60 17.28
N GLU A 341 -6.81 -18.81 16.48
CA GLU A 341 -6.33 -20.14 16.15
C GLU A 341 -5.60 -20.82 17.32
N THR A 342 -6.00 -22.06 17.63
CA THR A 342 -5.43 -22.88 18.72
C THR A 342 -4.77 -24.18 18.23
N THR A 343 -4.95 -24.54 16.96
CA THR A 343 -4.40 -25.74 16.33
C THR A 343 -3.66 -25.37 15.05
N ASP A 344 -2.77 -26.25 14.56
CA ASP A 344 -2.00 -26.04 13.32
C ASP A 344 -1.28 -24.68 13.24
N LEU A 345 -0.76 -24.25 14.39
CA LEU A 345 -0.27 -22.89 14.58
C LEU A 345 0.82 -22.54 13.56
N ALA A 346 0.66 -21.36 12.94
CA ALA A 346 1.65 -20.75 12.07
C ALA A 346 2.10 -19.37 12.59
N GLY A 347 3.18 -18.84 12.02
CA GLY A 347 3.61 -17.45 12.25
C GLY A 347 3.75 -17.07 13.73
N LYS A 348 3.06 -15.99 14.15
CA LYS A 348 3.17 -15.45 15.51
C LYS A 348 2.67 -16.45 16.56
N ALA A 349 1.55 -17.13 16.32
CA ALA A 349 1.00 -18.10 17.27
C ALA A 349 1.94 -19.29 17.49
N MET A 350 2.51 -19.83 16.41
CA MET A 350 3.53 -20.89 16.49
C MET A 350 4.75 -20.46 17.31
N HIS A 351 5.24 -19.24 17.08
CA HIS A 351 6.39 -18.70 17.82
C HIS A 351 6.07 -18.38 19.28
N ALA A 352 4.82 -18.07 19.61
CA ALA A 352 4.34 -17.90 20.97
C ALA A 352 4.40 -19.24 21.72
N ALA A 353 3.81 -20.28 21.13
CA ALA A 353 3.80 -21.64 21.68
C ALA A 353 5.21 -22.16 21.94
N ARG A 354 6.14 -22.01 20.97
CA ARG A 354 7.56 -22.42 21.14
C ARG A 354 8.31 -21.68 22.26
N LYS A 355 7.80 -20.54 22.70
CA LYS A 355 8.39 -19.73 23.77
C LYS A 355 7.57 -19.81 25.05
N ASP A 356 6.55 -20.65 25.13
CA ASP A 356 5.59 -20.76 26.25
C ASP A 356 4.88 -19.43 26.58
N ILE A 357 4.57 -18.64 25.55
CA ILE A 357 3.78 -17.42 25.67
C ILE A 357 2.31 -17.79 25.46
N PRO A 358 1.40 -17.46 26.39
CA PRO A 358 0.00 -17.82 26.29
C PRO A 358 -0.69 -17.16 25.09
N LEU A 359 -1.65 -17.88 24.54
CA LEU A 359 -2.59 -17.39 23.53
C LEU A 359 -3.93 -17.05 24.19
N MET A 360 -4.63 -16.04 23.67
CA MET A 360 -5.98 -15.67 24.08
C MET A 360 -6.77 -15.21 22.85
N SER A 361 -8.01 -15.68 22.70
CA SER A 361 -8.86 -15.22 21.59
C SER A 361 -9.16 -13.73 21.71
N ASP A 362 -9.50 -13.10 20.59
CA ASP A 362 -9.88 -11.68 20.57
C ASP A 362 -11.06 -11.36 21.52
N ALA A 363 -12.10 -12.18 21.53
CA ALA A 363 -13.24 -12.05 22.43
C ALA A 363 -12.84 -12.16 23.91
N ALA A 364 -12.02 -13.15 24.26
CA ALA A 364 -11.54 -13.33 25.62
C ALA A 364 -10.62 -12.17 26.05
N PHE A 365 -9.80 -11.66 25.13
CA PHE A 365 -8.94 -10.51 25.38
C PHE A 365 -9.74 -9.24 25.67
N LEU A 366 -10.77 -8.94 24.87
CA LEU A 366 -11.62 -7.78 25.13
C LEU A 366 -12.32 -7.88 26.49
N ALA A 367 -12.87 -9.05 26.83
CA ALA A 367 -13.49 -9.28 28.15
C ALA A 367 -12.48 -9.25 29.32
N ALA A 368 -11.21 -9.54 29.07
CA ALA A 368 -10.14 -9.43 30.06
C ALA A 368 -9.64 -7.98 30.20
N ALA A 369 -9.64 -7.21 29.11
CA ALA A 369 -9.25 -5.82 29.07
C ALA A 369 -10.15 -4.94 29.96
N GLU A 370 -11.43 -5.28 30.11
CA GLU A 370 -12.36 -4.58 31.02
C GLU A 370 -12.02 -4.74 32.52
N ARG A 371 -11.10 -5.65 32.86
CA ARG A 371 -10.76 -6.03 34.24
C ARG A 371 -9.26 -6.00 34.48
N VAL A 372 -8.54 -5.13 33.76
CA VAL A 372 -7.10 -4.94 33.91
C VAL A 372 -6.81 -4.35 35.29
N LYS A 373 -5.85 -4.95 35.99
CA LYS A 373 -5.44 -4.52 37.33
C LYS A 373 -4.17 -3.67 37.26
N GLU A 374 -4.05 -2.82 38.27
CA GLU A 374 -2.81 -2.11 38.55
C GLU A 374 -1.65 -3.08 38.83
N GLN A 375 -0.44 -2.65 38.47
CA GLN A 375 0.76 -3.41 38.76
C GLN A 375 1.07 -3.34 40.26
N PRO A 376 1.24 -4.48 40.97
CA PRO A 376 1.59 -4.46 42.38
C PRO A 376 2.93 -3.75 42.59
N GLY A 377 2.93 -2.66 43.36
CA GLY A 377 4.14 -1.89 43.69
C GLY A 377 4.59 -0.86 42.65
N ALA A 378 3.69 -0.40 41.77
CA ALA A 378 3.92 0.74 40.87
C ALA A 378 3.77 2.10 41.56
#